data_AF-A0A4R2JII4-F1
#
_entry.id   AF-A0A4R2JII4-F1
#
_cell.length_a   1.000
_cell.length_b   1.000
_cell.length_c   1.000
_cell.angle_alpha   90.00
_cell.angle_beta   90.00
_cell.angle_gamma   90.00
#
_symmetry.space_group_name_H-M   'P 1'
#
loop_
_entity.id
_entity.type
_entity.pdbx_description
1 polymer ?
#
loop_
_entity_poly.entity_id
_entity_poly.type
_entity_poly.pdbx_seq_one_letter_code
_entity_poly.pdbx_strand_id
1 'polypeptide(L)' 'MFSTAYLKDLAERALSSFAGGILTILGGDAVNAWNIDYKAALGVGLGAAIVSTLKGLTAKGVGDSDTAAFLPAHRD' A
#
# COMPACT_ATOMS: atom_id res chain seq x y z
N MET A 1 -3.65 7.02 -20.74
CA MET A 1 -2.29 6.75 -20.19
C MET A 1 -2.31 6.94 -18.68
N PHE A 2 -1.25 6.62 -17.93
CA PHE A 2 -1.17 6.95 -16.49
C PHE A 2 -0.57 8.34 -16.31
N SER A 3 -1.20 9.20 -15.52
CA SER A 3 -0.66 10.54 -15.22
C SER A 3 0.48 10.44 -14.21
N THR A 4 1.33 11.46 -14.15
CA THR A 4 2.40 11.56 -13.14
C THR A 4 1.83 11.62 -11.73
N ALA A 5 0.69 12.29 -11.55
CA ALA A 5 -0.04 12.33 -10.29
C ALA A 5 -0.53 10.94 -9.86
N TYR A 6 -1.16 10.19 -10.78
CA TYR A 6 -1.59 8.81 -10.53
C TYR A 6 -0.43 7.91 -10.09
N LEU A 7 0.70 7.96 -10.81
CA LEU A 7 1.86 7.11 -10.48
C LEU A 7 2.47 7.48 -9.12
N LYS A 8 2.46 8.77 -8.76
CA LYS A 8 2.92 9.24 -7.45
C LYS A 8 2.01 8.74 -6.32
N ASP A 9 0.69 8.87 -6.47
CA ASP A 9 -0.28 8.35 -5.49
C ASP A 9 -0.16 6.83 -5.34
N LEU A 10 -0.05 6.09 -6.45
CA LEU A 10 0.15 4.64 -6.43
C LEU A 10 1.44 4.25 -5.69
N ALA A 11 2.54 4.97 -5.92
CA ALA A 11 3.82 4.73 -5.26
C ALA A 11 3.76 5.05 -3.76
N GLU A 12 3.16 6.16 -3.37
CA GLU A 12 2.96 6.54 -1.96
C GLU A 12 2.15 5.48 -1.21
N ARG A 13 1.09 4.95 -1.83
CA ARG A 13 0.25 3.89 -1.25
C ARG A 13 0.99 2.57 -1.13
N ALA A 14 1.74 2.17 -2.16
CA ALA A 14 2.53 0.95 -2.13
C ALA A 14 3.59 1.02 -1.04
N LEU A 15 4.33 2.13 -0.95
CA LEU A 15 5.36 2.34 0.07
C LEU A 15 4.79 2.41 1.49
N SER A 16 3.67 3.12 1.67
CA SER A 16 2.99 3.18 2.97
C SER A 16 2.50 1.81 3.42
N SER A 17 1.99 1.00 2.47
CA SER A 17 1.52 -0.37 2.76
C SER A 17 2.69 -1.30 3.08
N PHE A 18 3.82 -1.15 2.37
CA PHE A 18 5.06 -1.86 2.67
C PHE A 18 5.54 -1.59 4.10
N ALA A 19 5.66 -0.31 4.45
CA ALA A 19 6.09 0.12 5.78
C ALA A 19 5.11 -0.36 6.86
N GLY A 20 3.80 -0.21 6.62
CA GLY A 20 2.78 -0.69 7.56
C GLY A 20 2.86 -2.20 7.80
N GLY A 21 3.09 -3.00 6.76
CA GLY A 21 3.27 -4.45 6.87
C GLY A 21 4.50 -4.81 7.72
N ILE A 22 5.66 -4.20 7.43
CA ILE A 22 6.89 -4.41 8.21
C ILE A 22 6.69 -4.02 9.67
N LEU A 23 6.20 -2.80 9.91
CA LEU A 23 6.04 -2.27 11.27
C LEU A 23 5.05 -3.08 12.09
N THR A 24 4.00 -3.62 11.48
CA THR A 24 3.06 -4.50 12.17
C THR A 24 3.75 -5.78 12.64
N ILE A 25 4.51 -6.42 11.75
CA ILE A 25 5.23 -7.67 12.06
C ILE A 25 6.29 -7.45 13.13
N LEU A 26 7.18 -6.47 12.94
CA LEU A 26 8.23 -6.15 13.91
C LEU A 26 7.67 -5.63 15.23
N GLY A 27 6.61 -4.82 15.19
CA GLY A 27 5.95 -4.30 16.38
C GLY A 27 5.32 -5.40 17.23
N GLY A 28 4.69 -6.39 16.59
CA GLY A 28 4.14 -7.55 17.30
C GLY A 28 5.22 -8.45 17.92
N ASP A 29 6.38 -8.59 17.27
CA ASP A 29 7.53 -9.30 17.83
C ASP A 29 8.08 -8.56 19.07
N ALA A 30 8.20 -7.23 18.99
CA ALA A 30 8.68 -6.39 20.09
C ALA A 30 7.80 -6.44 21.36
N VAL A 31 6.51 -6.77 21.22
CA VAL A 31 5.58 -6.92 22.36
C VAL A 31 5.28 -8.39 22.70
N ASN A 32 6.05 -9.34 22.16
CA ASN A 32 5.90 -10.78 22.35
C ASN A 32 4.53 -11.35 21.89
N ALA A 33 3.87 -10.74 20.91
CA ALA A 33 2.64 -11.29 20.32
C ALA A 33 2.92 -12.52 19.44
N TRP A 34 4.09 -12.55 18.81
CA TRP A 34 4.59 -13.63 17.96
C TRP A 34 6.12 -13.58 17.92
N ASN A 35 6.77 -14.63 17.41
CA ASN A 35 8.22 -14.66 17.17
C ASN A 35 8.49 -14.83 15.68
N ILE A 36 9.09 -13.83 15.05
CA ILE A 36 9.28 -13.84 13.59
C ILE A 36 10.62 -13.25 13.18
N ASP A 37 11.19 -13.75 12.09
CA ASP A 37 12.44 -13.21 11.54
C ASP A 37 12.21 -12.00 10.62
N TYR A 38 13.29 -11.31 10.29
CA TYR A 38 13.25 -10.16 9.40
C TYR A 38 12.80 -10.52 7.97
N LYS A 39 12.97 -11.77 7.52
CA LYS A 39 12.54 -12.21 6.18
C LYS A 39 11.03 -12.27 6.10
N ALA A 40 10.38 -12.74 7.16
CA ALA A 40 8.92 -12.72 7.27
C ALA A 40 8.39 -11.27 7.28
N ALA A 41 9.04 -10.35 8.01
CA ALA A 41 8.67 -8.93 7.99
C ALA A 41 8.76 -8.32 6.58
N LEU A 42 9.87 -8.56 5.87
CA LEU A 42 10.05 -8.10 4.49
C LEU A 42 9.02 -8.74 3.54
N GLY A 43 8.72 -10.03 3.72
CA GLY A 43 7.72 -10.75 2.91
C GLY A 43 6.32 -10.19 3.10
N VAL A 44 5.90 -9.91 4.34
CA VAL A 44 4.60 -9.31 4.65
C VAL A 44 4.52 -7.88 4.12
N GLY A 45 5.56 -7.08 4.31
CA GLY A 45 5.65 -5.74 3.72
C GLY A 45 5.48 -5.78 2.20
N LEU A 46 6.24 -6.66 1.52
CA LEU A 46 6.17 -6.79 0.06
C LEU A 46 4.78 -7.25 -0.40
N GLY A 47 4.19 -8.23 0.29
CA GLY A 47 2.82 -8.68 0.01
C GLY A 47 1.80 -7.55 0.15
N ALA A 48 1.90 -6.74 1.20
CA ALA A 48 1.03 -5.59 1.41
C ALA A 48 1.20 -4.52 0.31
N ALA A 49 2.43 -4.26 -0.14
CA ALA A 49 2.72 -3.33 -1.23
C ALA A 49 2.11 -3.80 -2.56
N ILE A 50 2.23 -5.08 -2.88
CA ILE A 50 1.65 -5.70 -4.08
C ILE A 50 0.13 -5.58 -4.04
N VAL A 51 -0.51 -5.97 -2.93
CA VAL A 51 -1.96 -5.87 -2.76
C VAL A 51 -2.44 -4.42 -2.90
N SER A 52 -1.71 -3.46 -2.34
CA SER A 52 -2.02 -2.03 -2.46
C SER A 52 -1.94 -1.54 -3.90
N THR A 53 -0.89 -1.97 -4.61
CA THR A 53 -0.70 -1.64 -6.04
C THR A 53 -1.85 -2.20 -6.88
N LEU A 54 -2.22 -3.47 -6.67
CA LEU A 54 -3.34 -4.10 -7.38
C LEU A 54 -4.66 -3.36 -7.11
N LYS A 55 -4.93 -2.97 -5.86
CA LYS A 55 -6.09 -2.15 -5.51
C LYS A 55 -6.09 -0.82 -6.26
N GLY A 56 -4.96 -0.12 -6.30
CA GLY A 56 -4.83 1.15 -7.02
C GLY A 56 -4.99 1.02 -8.54
N LEU A 57 -4.55 -0.10 -9.13
CA LEU A 57 -4.79 -0.42 -10.53
C LEU A 57 -6.28 -0.68 -10.80
N THR A 58 -6.97 -1.42 -9.93
CA THR A 58 -8.42 -1.65 -10.06
C THR A 58 -9.25 -0.38 -9.86
N ALA A 59 -8.82 0.53 -8.98
CA ALA A 59 -9.52 1.78 -8.70
C ALA A 59 -9.60 2.68 -9.95
N LYS A 60 -8.55 2.71 -10.78
CA LYS A 60 -8.56 3.47 -12.04
C LYS A 60 -9.68 3.06 -13.00
N GLY A 61 -10.14 1.81 -12.94
CA GLY A 61 -11.22 1.31 -13.79
C GLY A 61 -12.63 1.65 -13.32
N VAL A 62 -12.79 2.12 -12.07
CA VAL A 62 -14.10 2.30 -11.41
C VAL A 62 -14.25 3.70 -10.77
N GLY A 63 -13.17 4.47 -10.62
CA GLY A 63 -13.13 5.79 -9.99
C GLY A 63 -12.59 6.91 -10.89
N ASP A 64 -12.10 7.99 -10.28
CA ASP A 64 -11.48 9.11 -10.99
C ASP A 64 -10.18 8.67 -11.68
N SER A 65 -10.08 8.92 -12.98
CA SER A 65 -8.97 8.45 -13.83
C SER A 65 -7.61 9.05 -13.45
N ASP A 66 -7.60 10.14 -12.67
CA ASP A 66 -6.40 10.84 -12.24
C ASP A 66 -5.85 10.41 -10.88
N THR A 67 -6.56 9.53 -10.14
CA THR A 67 -6.13 9.07 -8.80
C THR A 67 -6.16 7.54 -8.68
N ALA A 68 -5.40 6.95 -7.75
CA ALA A 68 -5.52 5.53 -7.42
C ALA A 68 -6.53 5.28 -6.27
N ALA A 69 -7.39 6.27 -5.98
CA ALA A 69 -8.44 6.21 -4.98
C ALA A 69 -9.83 5.97 -5.60
N PHE A 70 -10.76 5.46 -4.79
CA PHE A 70 -12.16 5.29 -5.19
C PHE A 70 -12.97 6.60 -5.15
N LEU A 71 -12.44 7.68 -4.55
CA LEU A 71 -13.13 8.97 -4.40
C LEU A 71 -12.43 10.05 -5.25
N PRO A 72 -13.18 11.04 -5.76
CA PRO A 72 -12.60 12.17 -6.48
C PRO A 72 -11.74 13.06 -5.57
N ALA A 73 -10.70 13.67 -6.16
CA ALA A 73 -9.75 14.53 -5.44
C ALA A 73 -10.35 15.89 -5.02
N HIS A 74 -11.49 16.28 -5.59
CA HIS A 74 -12.22 17.49 -5.23
C HIS A 74 -13.59 17.15 -4.65
N ARG A 75 -13.91 17.73 -3.50
CA ARG A 75 -15.27 17.82 -2.96
C ARG A 75 -15.69 19.27 -3.11
N ASP A 76 -16.65 19.52 -3.99
CA ASP A 76 -17.41 20.77 -4.03
C ASP A 76 -18.23 20.95 -2.74
#